data_AF-H2F4C4-F1
#
_entry.id   AF-H2F4C4-F1
#
_cell.length_a   1.000
_cell.length_b   1.000
_cell.length_c   1.000
_cell.angle_alpha   90.00
_cell.angle_beta   90.00
_cell.angle_gamma   90.00
#
_symmetry.space_group_name_H-M   'P 1'
#
loop_
_entity.id
_entity.type
_entity.pdbx_description
1 polymer ?
#
loop_
_entity_poly.entity_id
_entity_poly.type
_entity_poly.pdbx_seq_one_letter_code
_entity_poly.pdbx_strand_id
1 'polypeptide(L)'
;VDKKTQFWRFFLGNLASGGAAGATSLCFVYPLDFARTRLAADIGKGPEQRKFKGLGDCLVRIAKADGAGGLYRGFGVSVQGIIIYRAAFFGLYDTAKGMMPGNVGILISWAIAQTVTTISGIISYPFDTVRRRMMMQSG
;
A
#
# COMPACT_ATOMS: atom_id res chain seq x y z
N VAL A 1 -14.83 22.66 -6.33
CA VAL A 1 -15.89 21.69 -5.98
C VAL A 1 -16.23 21.90 -4.52
N ASP A 2 -17.45 22.34 -4.22
CA ASP A 2 -17.88 22.58 -2.84
C ASP A 2 -17.98 21.27 -2.04
N LYS A 3 -17.31 21.23 -0.89
CA LYS A 3 -17.25 20.04 -0.02
C LYS A 3 -18.62 19.61 0.52
N LYS A 4 -19.59 20.53 0.58
CA LYS A 4 -20.91 20.28 1.20
C LYS A 4 -22.01 19.87 0.22
N THR A 5 -21.91 20.19 -1.07
CA THR A 5 -22.94 19.90 -2.08
C THR A 5 -22.57 18.75 -3.03
N GLN A 6 -21.27 18.47 -3.24
CA GLN A 6 -20.80 17.39 -4.12
C GLN A 6 -19.75 16.47 -3.48
N PHE A 7 -19.97 16.10 -2.20
CA PHE A 7 -19.08 15.21 -1.44
C PHE A 7 -18.72 13.94 -2.22
N TRP A 8 -19.72 13.22 -2.76
CA TRP A 8 -19.50 11.96 -3.48
C TRP A 8 -18.64 12.12 -4.73
N ARG A 9 -18.81 13.22 -5.49
CA ARG A 9 -17.97 13.49 -6.68
C ARG A 9 -16.54 13.86 -6.28
N PHE A 10 -16.36 14.64 -5.22
CA PHE A 10 -15.04 14.98 -4.70
C PHE A 10 -14.32 13.76 -4.13
N PHE A 11 -15.02 12.94 -3.36
CA PHE A 11 -14.52 11.70 -2.78
C PHE A 11 -14.11 10.70 -3.86
N LEU A 12 -14.99 10.42 -4.83
CA LEU A 12 -14.67 9.54 -5.96
C LEU A 12 -13.53 10.10 -6.81
N GLY A 13 -13.49 11.42 -7.03
CA GLY A 13 -12.38 12.07 -7.74
C GLY A 13 -11.03 11.90 -7.03
N ASN A 14 -11.00 12.05 -5.70
CA ASN A 14 -9.79 11.83 -4.89
C ASN A 14 -9.38 10.36 -4.81
N LEU A 15 -10.34 9.44 -4.75
CA LEU A 15 -10.06 8.02 -4.80
C LEU A 15 -9.52 7.59 -6.16
N ALA A 16 -10.12 8.06 -7.25
CA ALA A 16 -9.68 7.77 -8.60
C ALA A 16 -8.30 8.38 -8.89
N SER A 17 -8.08 9.65 -8.54
CA SER A 17 -6.77 10.30 -8.71
C SER A 17 -5.70 9.66 -7.83
N GLY A 18 -6.05 9.33 -6.59
CA GLY A 18 -5.16 8.66 -5.65
C GLY A 18 -4.83 7.22 -6.05
N GLY A 19 -5.82 6.48 -6.53
CA GLY A 19 -5.66 5.12 -7.04
C GLY A 19 -4.83 5.10 -8.33
N ALA A 20 -5.10 6.01 -9.26
CA ALA A 20 -4.33 6.16 -10.50
C ALA A 20 -2.87 6.53 -10.22
N ALA A 21 -2.62 7.55 -9.38
CA ALA A 21 -1.26 7.93 -8.99
C ALA A 21 -0.52 6.78 -8.27
N GLY A 22 -1.22 6.04 -7.40
CA GLY A 22 -0.68 4.86 -6.74
C GLY A 22 -0.33 3.74 -7.72
N ALA A 23 -1.23 3.43 -8.64
CA ALA A 23 -1.01 2.43 -9.69
C ALA A 23 0.15 2.81 -10.61
N THR A 24 0.22 4.06 -11.08
CA THR A 24 1.31 4.55 -11.93
C THR A 24 2.65 4.47 -11.22
N SER A 25 2.72 4.85 -9.93
CA SER A 25 3.95 4.71 -9.16
C SER A 25 4.36 3.24 -9.04
N LEU A 26 3.42 2.36 -8.68
CA LEU A 26 3.65 0.92 -8.59
C LEU A 26 4.09 0.33 -9.94
N CYS A 27 3.65 0.84 -11.10
CA CYS A 27 4.15 0.37 -12.39
C CYS A 27 5.69 0.45 -12.52
N PHE A 28 6.36 1.33 -11.78
CA PHE A 28 7.82 1.42 -11.78
C PHE A 28 8.46 0.83 -10.53
N VAL A 29 7.88 1.05 -9.35
CA VAL A 29 8.50 0.65 -8.07
C VAL A 29 8.09 -0.74 -7.58
N TYR A 30 7.07 -1.37 -8.17
CA TYR A 30 6.56 -2.67 -7.70
C TYR A 30 7.59 -3.81 -7.77
N PRO A 31 8.46 -3.93 -8.80
CA PRO A 31 9.51 -4.93 -8.78
C PRO A 31 10.48 -4.76 -7.59
N LEU A 32 10.78 -3.53 -7.19
CA LEU A 32 11.63 -3.25 -6.03
C LEU A 32 10.94 -3.65 -4.72
N ASP A 33 9.66 -3.33 -4.57
CA ASP A 33 8.83 -3.77 -3.43
C ASP A 33 8.76 -5.29 -3.34
N PHE A 34 8.58 -5.94 -4.50
CA PHE A 34 8.55 -7.39 -4.61
C PHE A 34 9.88 -8.00 -4.14
N ALA A 35 11.01 -7.53 -4.68
CA ALA A 35 12.33 -8.02 -4.31
C ALA A 35 12.64 -7.79 -2.83
N ARG A 36 12.28 -6.60 -2.29
CA ARG A 36 12.39 -6.30 -0.86
C ARG A 36 11.60 -7.29 -0.01
N THR A 37 10.36 -7.60 -0.40
CA THR A 37 9.50 -8.55 0.33
C THR A 37 10.07 -9.96 0.31
N ARG A 38 10.57 -10.43 -0.85
CA ARG A 38 11.19 -11.75 -0.98
C ARG A 38 12.48 -11.88 -0.18
N LEU A 39 13.31 -10.84 -0.19
CA LEU A 39 14.53 -10.78 0.61
C LEU A 39 14.24 -10.74 2.11
N ALA A 40 13.22 -9.98 2.54
CA ALA A 40 12.81 -9.93 3.94
C ALA A 40 12.25 -11.28 4.43
N ALA A 41 11.66 -12.07 3.53
CA ALA A 41 11.20 -13.43 3.83
C ALA A 41 12.32 -14.49 3.74
N ASP A 42 13.49 -14.14 3.22
CA ASP A 42 14.65 -15.05 3.13
C ASP A 42 15.39 -15.08 4.47
N ILE A 43 15.12 -16.12 5.26
CA ILE A 43 15.71 -16.34 6.59
C ILE A 43 17.05 -17.09 6.55
N GLY A 44 17.65 -17.28 5.37
CA GLY A 44 18.92 -17.97 5.20
C GLY A 44 20.07 -17.32 5.97
N LYS A 45 20.70 -18.08 6.89
CA LYS A 45 21.77 -17.59 7.78
C LYS A 45 23.15 -17.54 7.12
N GLY A 46 23.34 -18.20 5.99
CA GLY A 46 24.60 -18.22 5.24
C GLY A 46 24.38 -18.15 3.71
N PRO A 47 25.45 -17.88 2.93
CA PRO A 47 25.37 -17.69 1.48
C PRO A 47 24.83 -18.89 0.69
N GLU A 48 24.95 -20.11 1.22
CA GLU A 48 24.36 -21.32 0.62
C GLU A 48 22.91 -21.58 1.04
N GLN A 49 22.48 -21.02 2.18
CA GLN A 49 21.11 -21.16 2.69
C GLN A 49 20.18 -20.04 2.23
N ARG A 50 20.73 -18.93 1.72
CA ARG A 50 19.96 -17.81 1.16
C ARG A 50 19.48 -18.15 -0.25
N LYS A 51 18.19 -17.92 -0.48
CA LYS A 51 17.57 -18.08 -1.81
C LYS A 51 18.03 -16.99 -2.79
N PHE A 52 18.38 -15.81 -2.27
CA PHE A 52 18.82 -14.68 -3.09
C PHE A 52 20.10 -14.05 -2.53
N LYS A 53 21.07 -13.77 -3.41
CA LYS A 53 22.33 -13.10 -3.05
C LYS A 53 22.17 -11.58 -2.85
N GLY A 54 21.05 -11.01 -3.30
CA GLY A 54 20.72 -9.60 -3.17
C GLY A 54 19.52 -9.19 -4.02
N LEU A 55 19.25 -7.88 -4.09
CA LEU A 55 18.09 -7.35 -4.80
C LEU A 55 18.16 -7.59 -6.32
N GLY A 56 19.29 -7.32 -6.95
CA GLY A 56 19.49 -7.57 -8.38
C GLY A 56 19.41 -9.06 -8.73
N ASP A 57 20.01 -9.93 -7.91
CA ASP A 57 19.94 -11.39 -8.10
C ASP A 57 18.49 -11.90 -7.96
N CYS A 58 17.72 -11.38 -7.00
CA CYS A 58 16.31 -11.69 -6.86
C CYS A 58 15.50 -11.29 -8.10
N LEU A 59 15.65 -10.04 -8.57
CA LEU A 59 14.94 -9.56 -9.75
C LEU A 59 15.26 -10.38 -11.00
N VAL A 60 16.55 -10.65 -11.25
CA VAL A 60 16.98 -11.40 -12.45
C VAL A 60 16.53 -12.85 -12.40
N ARG A 61 16.64 -13.53 -11.24
CA ARG A 61 16.19 -14.92 -11.10
C ARG A 61 14.69 -15.06 -11.34
N ILE A 62 13.90 -14.19 -10.73
CA ILE A 62 12.43 -14.20 -10.86
C ILE A 62 12.01 -13.82 -12.28
N ALA A 63 12.65 -12.82 -12.88
CA ALA A 63 12.39 -12.45 -14.27
C ALA A 63 12.75 -13.57 -15.25
N LYS A 64 13.76 -14.39 -14.96
CA LYS A 64 14.11 -15.56 -15.78
C LYS A 64 13.15 -16.73 -15.59
N ALA A 65 12.63 -16.93 -14.37
CA ALA A 65 11.73 -18.04 -14.04
C ALA A 65 10.28 -17.80 -14.50
N ASP A 66 9.69 -16.66 -14.10
CA ASP A 66 8.27 -16.34 -14.30
C ASP A 66 8.05 -15.14 -15.24
N GLY A 67 9.11 -14.60 -15.84
CA GLY A 67 9.02 -13.43 -16.70
C GLY A 67 8.67 -12.14 -15.95
N ALA A 68 8.30 -11.11 -16.70
CA ALA A 68 7.80 -9.85 -16.15
C ALA A 68 6.51 -10.04 -15.34
N GLY A 69 5.65 -11.00 -15.70
CA GLY A 69 4.40 -11.27 -14.98
C GLY A 69 4.62 -11.71 -13.53
N GLY A 70 5.68 -12.47 -13.25
CA GLY A 70 6.04 -12.90 -11.89
C GLY A 70 6.42 -11.75 -10.96
N LEU A 71 7.06 -10.70 -11.50
CA LEU A 71 7.46 -9.51 -10.74
C LEU A 71 6.28 -8.62 -10.33
N TYR A 72 5.18 -8.63 -11.09
CA TYR A 72 3.97 -7.84 -10.82
C TYR A 72 2.82 -8.66 -10.19
N ARG A 73 3.11 -9.88 -9.70
CA ARG A 73 2.11 -10.72 -9.04
C ARG A 73 1.60 -10.06 -7.77
N GLY A 74 0.29 -9.77 -7.77
CA GLY A 74 -0.41 -9.06 -6.71
C GLY A 74 -0.60 -7.57 -6.93
N PHE A 75 -0.28 -7.06 -8.12
CA PHE A 75 -0.47 -5.64 -8.47
C PHE A 75 -1.93 -5.19 -8.34
N GLY A 76 -2.88 -5.97 -8.86
CA GLY A 76 -4.31 -5.63 -8.78
C GLY A 76 -4.83 -5.47 -7.34
N VAL A 77 -4.47 -6.41 -6.45
CA VAL A 77 -4.84 -6.34 -5.02
C VAL A 77 -4.13 -5.18 -4.32
N SER A 78 -2.92 -4.84 -4.73
CA SER A 78 -2.22 -3.65 -4.23
C SER A 78 -2.97 -2.35 -4.56
N VAL A 79 -3.51 -2.23 -5.78
CA VAL A 79 -4.28 -1.05 -6.18
C VAL A 79 -5.60 -0.97 -5.39
N GLN A 80 -6.30 -2.10 -5.22
CA GLN A 80 -7.50 -2.17 -4.38
C GLN A 80 -7.20 -1.76 -2.93
N GLY A 81 -6.09 -2.26 -2.35
CA GLY A 81 -5.65 -1.89 -1.01
C GLY A 81 -5.41 -0.39 -0.84
N ILE A 82 -4.79 0.28 -1.82
CA ILE A 82 -4.58 1.74 -1.80
C ILE A 82 -5.91 2.50 -1.82
N ILE A 83 -6.86 2.07 -2.64
CA ILE A 83 -8.18 2.72 -2.74
C ILE A 83 -8.92 2.59 -1.40
N ILE A 84 -8.94 1.39 -0.82
CA ILE A 84 -9.60 1.13 0.47
C ILE A 84 -8.93 1.91 1.61
N TYR A 85 -7.59 1.91 1.65
CA TYR A 85 -6.83 2.68 2.62
C TYR A 85 -7.17 4.18 2.55
N ARG A 86 -7.17 4.77 1.34
CA ARG A 86 -7.52 6.19 1.16
C ARG A 86 -8.98 6.47 1.50
N ALA A 87 -9.90 5.58 1.16
CA ALA A 87 -11.31 5.71 1.47
C ALA A 87 -11.54 5.75 2.99
N ALA A 88 -10.96 4.79 3.71
CA ALA A 88 -11.01 4.72 5.16
C ALA A 88 -10.36 5.95 5.81
N PHE A 89 -9.18 6.36 5.31
CA PHE A 89 -8.46 7.52 5.84
C PHE A 89 -9.27 8.80 5.71
N PHE A 90 -9.82 9.11 4.53
CA PHE A 90 -10.63 10.31 4.35
C PHE A 90 -11.93 10.26 5.16
N GLY A 91 -12.62 9.12 5.19
CA GLY A 91 -13.86 8.97 5.95
C GLY A 91 -13.67 9.16 7.47
N LEU A 92 -12.64 8.52 8.02
CA LEU A 92 -12.30 8.65 9.44
C LEU A 92 -11.79 10.06 9.78
N TYR A 93 -10.99 10.66 8.90
CA TYR A 93 -10.46 11.99 9.11
C TYR A 93 -11.55 13.08 9.04
N ASP A 94 -12.48 12.98 8.09
CA ASP A 94 -13.61 13.92 7.99
C ASP A 94 -14.56 13.79 9.19
N THR A 95 -14.80 12.56 9.67
CA THR A 95 -15.57 12.32 10.91
C THR A 95 -14.87 12.91 12.12
N ALA A 96 -13.56 12.66 12.28
CA ALA A 96 -12.77 13.21 13.37
C ALA A 96 -12.76 14.75 13.35
N LYS A 97 -12.64 15.36 12.16
CA LYS A 97 -12.75 16.82 11.99
C LYS A 97 -14.11 17.39 12.35
N GLY A 98 -15.19 16.69 12.01
CA GLY A 98 -16.55 17.11 12.37
C GLY A 98 -16.82 17.11 13.88
N MET A 99 -16.08 16.29 14.64
CA MET A 99 -16.22 16.17 16.09
C MET A 99 -15.29 17.11 16.88
N MET A 100 -14.35 17.79 16.23
CA MET A 100 -13.37 18.66 16.89
C MET A 100 -13.81 20.14 16.94
N PRO A 101 -13.76 20.82 18.10
CA PRO A 101 -13.82 22.27 18.14
C PRO A 101 -12.55 22.84 17.50
N GLY A 102 -12.69 23.81 16.59
CA GLY A 102 -11.72 24.14 15.53
C GLY A 102 -10.28 24.52 15.90
N ASN A 103 -9.91 24.62 17.19
CA ASN A 103 -8.53 24.89 17.62
C ASN A 103 -8.05 23.83 18.64
N VAL A 104 -7.56 22.71 18.11
CA VAL A 104 -6.93 21.65 18.90
C VAL A 104 -5.41 21.82 18.90
N GLY A 105 -4.76 21.63 20.04
CA GLY A 105 -3.29 21.69 20.14
C GLY A 105 -2.60 20.68 19.22
N ILE A 106 -1.35 20.97 18.84
CA ILE A 106 -0.55 20.17 17.90
C ILE A 106 -0.48 18.69 18.32
N LEU A 107 -0.33 18.41 19.61
CA LEU A 107 -0.29 17.05 20.15
C LEU A 107 -1.58 16.26 19.91
N ILE A 108 -2.74 16.90 20.08
CA ILE A 108 -4.04 16.26 19.87
C ILE A 108 -4.27 16.01 18.38
N SER A 109 -3.94 16.99 17.52
CA SER A 109 -3.99 16.81 16.06
C SER A 109 -3.10 15.67 15.59
N TRP A 110 -1.90 15.55 16.16
CA TRP A 110 -0.98 14.46 15.87
C TRP A 110 -1.53 13.12 16.33
N ALA A 111 -2.05 13.03 17.56
CA ALA A 111 -2.64 11.81 18.10
C ALA A 111 -3.80 11.32 17.22
N ILE A 112 -4.69 12.22 16.81
CA ILE A 112 -5.81 11.89 15.93
C ILE A 112 -5.32 11.42 14.56
N ALA A 113 -4.31 12.08 13.99
CA ALA A 113 -3.71 11.64 12.73
C ALA A 113 -3.14 10.22 12.83
N GLN A 114 -2.47 9.87 13.93
CA GLN A 114 -1.96 8.52 14.17
C GLN A 114 -3.08 7.50 14.34
N THR A 115 -4.13 7.82 15.11
CA THR A 115 -5.29 6.94 15.29
C THR A 115 -5.98 6.67 13.94
N VAL A 116 -6.25 7.72 13.16
CA VAL A 116 -6.88 7.58 11.83
C VAL A 116 -6.02 6.74 10.89
N THR A 117 -4.70 6.97 10.87
CA THR A 117 -3.76 6.21 10.04
C THR A 117 -3.73 4.74 10.44
N THR A 118 -3.70 4.46 11.75
CA THR A 118 -3.65 3.10 12.29
C THR A 118 -4.92 2.32 11.96
N ILE A 119 -6.10 2.92 12.19
CA ILE A 119 -7.39 2.27 11.88
C ILE A 119 -7.52 2.05 10.37
N SER A 120 -7.14 3.04 9.54
CA SER A 120 -7.16 2.89 8.09
C SER A 120 -6.25 1.77 7.61
N GLY A 121 -5.06 1.64 8.22
CA GLY A 121 -4.13 0.55 7.95
C GLY A 121 -4.66 -0.82 8.36
N ILE A 122 -5.36 -0.92 9.49
CA ILE A 122 -6.02 -2.16 9.93
C ILE A 122 -7.11 -2.58 8.93
N ILE A 123 -7.90 -1.63 8.45
CA ILE A 123 -8.96 -1.88 7.46
C ILE A 123 -8.38 -2.39 6.14
N SER A 124 -7.25 -1.83 5.67
CA SER A 124 -6.60 -2.27 4.43
C SER A 124 -5.72 -3.51 4.60
N TYR A 125 -5.42 -3.93 5.83
CA TYR A 125 -4.47 -4.99 6.13
C TYR A 125 -4.76 -6.36 5.49
N PRO A 126 -6.03 -6.80 5.32
CA PRO A 126 -6.33 -8.03 4.60
C PRO A 126 -5.81 -7.99 3.15
N PHE A 127 -5.94 -6.86 2.46
CA PHE A 127 -5.45 -6.69 1.09
C PHE A 127 -3.93 -6.73 1.04
N ASP A 128 -3.25 -6.11 2.00
CA ASP A 128 -1.80 -6.19 2.12
C ASP A 128 -1.32 -7.63 2.38
N THR A 129 -2.06 -8.37 3.19
CA THR A 129 -1.76 -9.78 3.48
C THR A 129 -1.87 -10.62 2.21
N VAL A 130 -2.96 -10.49 1.46
CA VAL A 130 -3.16 -11.22 0.20
C VAL A 130 -2.11 -10.80 -0.85
N ARG A 131 -1.80 -9.50 -0.97
CA ARG A 131 -0.72 -8.97 -1.81
C ARG A 131 0.60 -9.70 -1.52
N ARG A 132 1.01 -9.75 -0.25
CA ARG A 132 2.27 -10.40 0.16
C ARG A 132 2.25 -11.90 -0.08
N ARG A 133 1.11 -12.57 0.16
CA ARG A 133 0.98 -14.01 -0.14
C ARG A 133 1.14 -14.31 -1.63
N MET A 134 0.55 -13.49 -2.51
CA MET A 134 0.72 -13.63 -3.96
C MET A 134 2.16 -13.37 -4.42
N MET A 135 2.84 -12.36 -3.85
CA MET A 135 4.26 -12.11 -4.14
C MET A 135 5.14 -13.32 -3.79
N MET A 136 4.76 -14.07 -2.75
CA MET A 136 5.52 -15.25 -2.34
C MET A 136 5.34 -16.46 -3.26
N GLN A 137 4.34 -16.45 -4.15
CA GLN A 137 4.09 -17.53 -5.12
C GLN A 137 4.95 -17.41 -6.38
N SER A 138 5.60 -16.27 -6.65
CA SER A 138 6.50 -16.14 -7.79
C SER A 138 7.91 -16.58 -7.43
N GLY A 139 8.55 -17.32 -8.34
CA GLY A 139 9.91 -17.83 -8.23
C GLY A 139 10.04 -19.33 -8.28
#